data_AF-A0A379NEB3-F1
#
_entry.id   AF-A0A379NEB3-F1
#
_cell.length_a   1.000
_cell.length_b   1.000
_cell.length_c   1.000
_cell.angle_alpha   90.00
_cell.angle_beta   90.00
_cell.angle_gamma   90.00
#
_symmetry.space_group_name_H-M   'P 1'
#
loop_
_entity.id
_entity.type
_entity.pdbx_description
1 polymer ?
#
loop_
_entity_poly.entity_id
_entity_poly.type
_entity_poly.pdbx_seq_one_letter_code
_entity_poly.pdbx_strand_id
1 'polypeptide(L)'
;MDREAREYFFSWWNRKVERINRIEDDAEVDSREMKHPAHVARLALIIQVLRHASGESHLQFIDVSSVKAGIRLNDYFEESYTRIRSFVANDACEDPPKVLLSMLPDTFDTKTAITVGKERQCVSERTVMNYLKELCRSRLLRKSKAGHYEKIMYDKSGKSNESNDESSPRNCNG
;
A
#
# COMPACT_ATOMS: atom_id res chain seq x y z
N MET A 1 -26.46 -3.04 -9.54
CA MET A 1 -25.67 -3.42 -10.74
C MET A 1 -26.55 -4.27 -11.63
N ASP A 2 -26.54 -4.01 -12.94
CA ASP A 2 -27.09 -4.94 -13.92
C ASP A 2 -26.32 -6.27 -13.91
N ARG A 3 -26.77 -7.23 -14.74
CA ARG A 3 -26.16 -8.57 -14.81
C ARG A 3 -24.69 -8.50 -15.26
N GLU A 4 -24.40 -7.77 -16.34
CA GLU A 4 -23.06 -7.70 -16.92
C GLU A 4 -22.06 -7.02 -15.95
N ALA A 5 -22.47 -5.90 -15.35
CA ALA A 5 -21.70 -5.17 -14.35
C ALA A 5 -21.37 -6.04 -13.13
N ARG A 6 -22.34 -6.86 -12.69
CA ARG A 6 -22.18 -7.78 -11.56
C ARG A 6 -21.22 -8.91 -11.89
N GLU A 7 -21.37 -9.53 -13.06
CA GLU A 7 -20.46 -10.58 -13.55
C GLU A 7 -19.02 -10.07 -13.66
N TYR A 8 -18.83 -8.86 -14.22
CA TYR A 8 -17.52 -8.24 -14.33
C TYR A 8 -16.90 -7.95 -12.95
N PHE A 9 -17.67 -7.40 -12.02
CA PHE A 9 -17.23 -7.11 -10.66
C PHE A 9 -16.78 -8.38 -9.93
N PHE A 10 -17.58 -9.45 -9.96
CA PHE A 10 -17.21 -10.70 -9.29
C PHE A 10 -16.06 -11.43 -9.98
N SER A 11 -15.97 -11.40 -11.31
CA SER A 11 -14.81 -11.95 -12.04
C SER A 11 -13.51 -11.25 -11.64
N TRP A 12 -13.53 -9.92 -11.52
CA TRP A 12 -12.38 -9.16 -11.01
C TRP A 12 -12.05 -9.53 -9.56
N TRP A 13 -13.05 -9.60 -8.68
CA TRP A 13 -12.82 -9.92 -7.27
C TRP A 13 -12.31 -11.35 -7.07
N ASN A 14 -12.89 -12.33 -7.75
CA ASN A 14 -12.51 -13.73 -7.66
C ASN A 14 -11.05 -13.94 -8.08
N ARG A 15 -10.58 -13.24 -9.13
CA ARG A 15 -9.15 -13.26 -9.50
C ARG A 15 -8.23 -12.73 -8.40
N LYS A 16 -8.64 -11.69 -7.66
CA LYS A 16 -7.87 -11.20 -6.50
C LYS A 16 -7.91 -12.22 -5.36
N VAL A 17 -9.06 -12.81 -5.06
CA VAL A 17 -9.21 -13.84 -4.02
C VAL A 17 -8.37 -15.08 -4.33
N GLU A 18 -8.39 -15.58 -5.55
CA GLU A 18 -7.58 -16.72 -5.98
C GLU A 18 -6.08 -16.47 -5.80
N ARG A 19 -5.60 -15.26 -6.09
CA ARG A 19 -4.21 -14.88 -5.82
C ARG A 19 -3.91 -14.90 -4.33
N ILE A 20 -4.79 -14.32 -3.51
CA ILE A 20 -4.58 -14.22 -2.05
C ILE A 20 -4.59 -15.60 -1.40
N ASN A 21 -5.49 -16.49 -1.83
CA ASN A 21 -5.58 -17.86 -1.33
C ASN A 21 -4.37 -18.73 -1.72
N ARG A 22 -3.47 -18.27 -2.60
CA ARG A 22 -2.20 -18.97 -2.91
C ARG A 22 -1.07 -18.59 -1.95
N ILE A 23 -1.26 -17.61 -1.08
CA ILE A 23 -0.28 -17.23 -0.08
C ILE A 23 -0.34 -18.28 1.05
N GLU A 24 0.77 -18.96 1.31
CA GLU A 24 0.84 -20.02 2.33
C GLU A 24 0.96 -19.45 3.76
N ASP A 25 1.71 -18.36 3.93
CA ASP A 25 1.86 -17.69 5.21
C ASP A 25 0.81 -16.57 5.35
N ASP A 26 -0.17 -16.79 6.21
CA ASP A 26 -1.21 -15.81 6.55
C ASP A 26 -0.64 -14.45 6.99
N ALA A 27 0.58 -14.41 7.55
CA ALA A 27 1.23 -13.16 7.94
C ALA A 27 1.64 -12.30 6.74
N GLU A 28 1.77 -12.88 5.54
CA GLU A 28 2.09 -12.17 4.30
C GLU A 28 0.85 -11.65 3.57
N VAL A 29 -0.36 -12.01 4.03
CA VAL A 29 -1.61 -11.53 3.44
C VAL A 29 -1.85 -10.05 3.79
N ASP A 30 -1.90 -9.18 2.77
CA ASP A 30 -2.28 -7.79 2.97
C ASP A 30 -3.80 -7.64 3.16
N SER A 31 -4.23 -7.57 4.43
CA SER A 31 -5.63 -7.47 4.82
C SER A 31 -6.37 -6.26 4.23
N ARG A 32 -5.67 -5.23 3.74
CA ARG A 32 -6.28 -4.11 3.01
C ARG A 32 -7.02 -4.60 1.76
N GLU A 33 -6.46 -5.58 1.06
CA GLU A 33 -7.05 -6.07 -0.19
C GLU A 33 -8.46 -6.63 0.01
N MET A 34 -8.77 -7.15 1.19
CA MET A 34 -10.11 -7.61 1.56
C MET A 34 -11.18 -6.52 1.57
N LYS A 35 -10.77 -5.24 1.63
CA LYS A 35 -11.70 -4.10 1.60
C LYS A 35 -11.98 -3.60 0.18
N HIS A 36 -11.16 -4.00 -0.81
CA HIS A 36 -11.31 -3.60 -2.20
C HIS A 36 -12.72 -3.79 -2.79
N PRO A 37 -13.44 -4.92 -2.60
CA PRO A 37 -14.77 -5.07 -3.19
C PRO A 37 -15.74 -4.01 -2.68
N ALA A 38 -15.70 -3.70 -1.38
CA ALA A 38 -16.53 -2.66 -0.80
C ALA A 38 -16.14 -1.25 -1.29
N HIS A 39 -14.85 -0.97 -1.49
CA HIS A 39 -14.39 0.31 -2.05
C HIS A 39 -14.78 0.46 -3.51
N VAL A 40 -14.50 -0.54 -4.35
CA VAL A 40 -14.86 -0.52 -5.77
C VAL A 40 -16.37 -0.39 -5.97
N ALA A 41 -17.19 -1.08 -5.18
CA ALA A 41 -18.64 -0.91 -5.27
C ALA A 41 -19.09 0.53 -4.98
N ARG A 42 -18.48 1.19 -3.99
CA ARG A 42 -18.76 2.61 -3.67
C ARG A 42 -18.25 3.55 -4.76
N LEU A 43 -17.04 3.33 -5.27
CA LEU A 43 -16.49 4.12 -6.38
C LEU A 43 -17.36 4.00 -7.63
N ALA A 44 -17.79 2.78 -7.97
CA ALA A 44 -18.68 2.55 -9.10
C ALA A 44 -20.04 3.27 -8.94
N LEU A 45 -20.59 3.32 -7.72
CA LEU A 45 -21.80 4.08 -7.44
C LEU A 45 -21.58 5.59 -7.64
N ILE A 46 -20.49 6.15 -7.10
CA ILE A 46 -20.15 7.57 -7.25
C ILE A 46 -19.97 7.90 -8.74
N ILE A 47 -19.24 7.06 -9.48
CA ILE A 47 -19.00 7.26 -10.91
C ILE A 47 -20.32 7.16 -11.70
N GLN A 48 -21.23 6.25 -11.35
CA GLN A 48 -22.55 6.17 -11.98
C GLN A 48 -23.32 7.49 -11.82
N VAL A 49 -23.31 8.07 -10.62
CA VAL A 49 -23.98 9.35 -10.33
C VAL A 49 -23.33 10.50 -11.10
N LEU A 50 -21.99 10.56 -11.15
CA LEU A 50 -21.27 11.59 -11.90
C LEU A 50 -21.57 11.50 -13.40
N ARG A 51 -21.51 10.30 -13.98
CA ARG A 51 -21.88 10.07 -15.38
C ARG A 51 -23.32 10.44 -15.68
N HIS A 52 -24.24 10.21 -14.74
CA HIS A 52 -25.63 10.60 -14.90
C HIS A 52 -25.78 12.12 -14.93
N ALA A 53 -25.11 12.84 -14.04
CA ALA A 53 -25.09 14.30 -14.04
C ALA A 53 -24.53 14.87 -15.35
N SER A 54 -23.62 14.15 -16.00
CA SER A 54 -23.07 14.47 -17.33
C SER A 54 -23.93 13.99 -18.52
N GLY A 55 -25.07 13.35 -18.28
CA GLY A 55 -25.94 12.81 -19.33
C GLY A 55 -25.44 11.51 -19.99
N GLU A 56 -24.43 10.86 -19.41
CA GLU A 56 -23.76 9.67 -19.95
C GLU A 56 -24.29 8.35 -19.35
N SER A 57 -25.24 8.43 -18.41
CA SER A 57 -25.80 7.26 -17.72
C SER A 57 -27.16 7.55 -17.06
N HIS A 58 -27.69 6.57 -16.31
CA HIS A 58 -28.93 6.65 -15.55
C HIS A 58 -28.73 6.31 -14.05
N LEU A 59 -29.76 6.51 -13.22
CA LEU A 59 -29.73 6.20 -11.78
C LEU A 59 -30.40 4.87 -11.37
N GLN A 60 -31.00 4.12 -12.30
CA GLN A 60 -31.74 2.89 -11.94
C GLN A 60 -30.82 1.78 -11.39
N PHE A 61 -29.65 1.60 -12.00
CA PHE A 61 -28.64 0.64 -11.59
C PHE A 61 -27.25 1.10 -12.02
N ILE A 62 -26.21 0.50 -11.43
CA ILE A 62 -24.82 0.68 -11.83
C ILE A 62 -24.56 -0.19 -13.07
N ASP A 63 -24.05 0.44 -14.14
CA ASP A 63 -23.68 -0.21 -15.39
C ASP A 63 -22.22 -0.70 -15.39
N VAL A 64 -21.84 -1.47 -16.41
CA VAL A 64 -20.49 -2.06 -16.53
C VAL A 64 -19.40 -0.99 -16.66
N SER A 65 -19.69 0.14 -17.30
CA SER A 65 -18.73 1.23 -17.50
C SER A 65 -18.36 1.88 -16.18
N SER A 66 -19.32 2.10 -15.28
CA SER A 66 -19.07 2.62 -13.93
C SER A 66 -18.29 1.63 -13.06
N VAL A 67 -18.56 0.33 -13.18
CA VAL A 67 -17.77 -0.71 -12.49
C VAL A 67 -16.33 -0.72 -12.97
N LYS A 68 -16.09 -0.72 -14.28
CA LYS A 68 -14.74 -0.68 -14.87
C LYS A 68 -13.96 0.56 -14.42
N ALA A 69 -14.61 1.71 -14.40
CA ALA A 69 -14.00 2.95 -13.93
C ALA A 69 -13.69 2.90 -12.42
N GLY A 70 -14.59 2.35 -11.60
CA GLY A 70 -14.35 2.15 -10.16
C GLY A 70 -13.17 1.23 -9.87
N ILE A 71 -13.03 0.14 -10.64
CA ILE A 71 -11.87 -0.76 -10.57
C ILE A 71 -10.59 -0.04 -10.96
N ARG A 72 -10.59 0.67 -12.09
CA ARG A 72 -9.42 1.43 -12.57
C ARG A 72 -8.94 2.45 -11.53
N LEU A 73 -9.87 3.15 -10.88
CA LEU A 73 -9.53 4.10 -9.84
C LEU A 73 -8.99 3.43 -8.58
N ASN A 74 -9.54 2.28 -8.18
CA ASN A 74 -8.96 1.47 -7.10
C ASN A 74 -7.54 1.03 -7.41
N ASP A 75 -7.29 0.54 -8.63
CA ASP A 75 -5.96 0.08 -9.03
C ASP A 75 -4.96 1.26 -9.08
N TYR A 76 -5.38 2.45 -9.52
CA TYR A 76 -4.58 3.67 -9.41
C TYR A 76 -4.20 4.02 -7.96
N PHE A 77 -5.12 3.88 -7.00
CA PHE A 77 -4.82 4.11 -5.59
C PHE A 77 -3.84 3.08 -5.03
N GLU A 78 -3.95 1.81 -5.42
CA GLU A 78 -3.02 0.76 -5.00
C GLU A 78 -1.61 0.96 -5.59
N GLU A 79 -1.50 1.36 -6.86
CA GLU A 79 -0.24 1.74 -7.47
C GLU A 79 0.38 2.96 -6.77
N SER A 80 -0.45 3.95 -6.45
CA SER A 80 -0.03 5.14 -5.72
C SER A 80 0.45 4.81 -4.31
N TYR A 81 -0.28 3.96 -3.59
CA TYR A 81 0.13 3.46 -2.28
C TYR A 81 1.48 2.73 -2.36
N THR A 82 1.66 1.86 -3.36
CA THR A 82 2.91 1.12 -3.56
C THR A 82 4.10 2.07 -3.73
N ARG A 83 3.94 3.13 -4.53
CA ARG A 83 4.99 4.15 -4.74
C ARG A 83 5.38 4.90 -3.46
N ILE A 84 4.40 5.20 -2.60
CA ILE A 84 4.65 5.97 -1.36
C ILE A 84 4.86 5.09 -0.13
N ARG A 85 4.77 3.76 -0.26
CA ARG A 85 4.75 2.82 0.87
C ARG A 85 5.99 2.95 1.76
N SER A 86 7.15 3.21 1.16
CA SER A 86 8.40 3.46 1.90
C SER A 86 8.30 4.71 2.78
N PHE A 87 7.75 5.81 2.27
CA PHE A 87 7.58 7.05 3.02
C PHE A 87 6.57 6.87 4.14
N VAL A 88 5.43 6.25 3.86
CA VAL A 88 4.39 5.95 4.87
C VAL A 88 4.94 5.10 6.00
N ALA A 89 5.72 4.06 5.69
CA ALA A 89 6.35 3.21 6.70
C ALA A 89 7.38 3.98 7.55
N ASN A 90 8.17 4.85 6.92
CA ASN A 90 9.17 5.67 7.63
C ASN A 90 8.55 6.75 8.52
N ASP A 91 7.45 7.37 8.08
CA ASP A 91 6.74 8.42 8.83
C ASP A 91 5.98 7.84 10.04
N ALA A 92 5.52 6.60 9.93
CA ALA A 92 4.83 5.89 11.00
C ALA A 92 5.73 5.40 12.16
N CYS A 93 7.05 5.67 12.10
CA CYS A 93 8.03 5.21 13.08
C CYS A 93 8.92 6.35 13.56
N GLU A 94 9.19 6.41 14.86
CA GLU A 94 10.05 7.42 15.44
C GLU A 94 11.52 7.25 15.02
N ASP A 95 12.31 8.31 15.14
CA ASP A 95 13.72 8.32 14.70
C ASP A 95 14.63 7.35 15.45
N PRO A 96 14.56 7.18 16.79
CA PRO A 96 15.49 6.29 17.50
C PRO A 96 15.46 4.81 17.04
N PRO A 97 14.29 4.17 16.84
CA PRO A 97 14.20 2.86 16.20
C PRO A 97 14.79 2.84 14.77
N LYS A 98 14.54 3.87 13.95
CA LYS A 98 15.07 3.95 12.58
C LYS A 98 16.60 4.07 12.55
N VAL A 99 17.18 4.80 13.50
CA VAL A 99 18.64 4.88 13.67
C VAL A 99 19.21 3.52 14.08
N LEU A 100 18.52 2.76 14.95
CA LEU A 100 18.96 1.40 15.27
C LEU A 100 18.93 0.51 14.02
N LEU A 101 17.84 0.60 13.24
CA LEU A 101 17.65 -0.18 12.03
C LEU A 101 18.74 0.11 10.97
N SER A 102 19.19 1.35 10.84
CA SER A 102 20.22 1.72 9.85
C SER A 102 21.60 1.12 10.14
N MET A 103 21.88 0.79 11.40
CA MET A 103 23.16 0.19 11.83
C MET A 103 23.18 -1.34 11.75
N LEU A 104 22.01 -1.97 11.62
CA LEU A 104 21.89 -3.43 11.55
C LEU A 104 22.05 -3.93 10.11
N PRO A 105 22.50 -5.18 9.89
CA PRO A 105 22.47 -5.80 8.56
C PRO A 105 21.03 -6.05 8.11
N ASP A 106 20.83 -6.41 6.84
CA ASP A 106 19.49 -6.64 6.28
C ASP A 106 18.76 -7.82 6.92
N THR A 107 19.52 -8.78 7.45
CA THR A 107 19.01 -9.90 8.25
C THR A 107 19.81 -10.01 9.55
N PHE A 108 19.15 -10.08 10.70
CA PHE A 108 19.82 -10.12 12.01
C PHE A 108 19.02 -10.89 13.06
N ASP A 109 19.70 -11.32 14.12
CA ASP A 109 19.06 -11.90 15.30
C ASP A 109 18.86 -10.87 16.43
N THR A 110 18.02 -11.21 17.41
CA THR A 110 17.77 -10.34 18.58
C THR A 110 19.06 -9.99 19.31
N LYS A 111 20.02 -10.93 19.40
CA LYS A 111 21.29 -10.73 20.11
C LYS A 111 22.10 -9.61 19.45
N THR A 112 22.21 -9.63 18.12
CA THR A 112 22.89 -8.61 17.32
C THR A 112 22.23 -7.25 17.52
N ALA A 113 20.89 -7.18 17.47
CA ALA A 113 20.15 -5.94 17.73
C ALA A 113 20.43 -5.37 19.13
N ILE A 114 20.47 -6.23 20.16
CA ILE A 114 20.77 -5.83 21.54
C ILE A 114 22.21 -5.32 21.66
N THR A 115 23.18 -6.02 21.06
CA THR A 115 24.59 -5.60 21.08
C THR A 115 24.74 -4.22 20.44
N VAL A 116 24.19 -4.03 19.24
CA VAL A 116 24.26 -2.74 18.53
C VAL A 116 23.55 -1.63 19.30
N GLY A 117 22.36 -1.89 19.85
CA GLY A 117 21.63 -0.90 20.65
C GLY A 117 22.38 -0.48 21.92
N LYS A 118 22.99 -1.43 22.63
CA LYS A 118 23.81 -1.15 23.82
C LYS A 118 25.08 -0.36 23.48
N GLU A 119 25.82 -0.78 22.45
CA GLU A 119 27.11 -0.19 22.11
C GLU A 119 27.00 1.15 21.36
N ARG A 120 25.98 1.32 20.51
CA ARG A 120 25.88 2.48 19.61
C ARG A 120 24.87 3.52 20.05
N GLN A 121 23.84 3.13 20.80
CA GLN A 121 22.79 4.04 21.28
C GLN A 121 22.71 4.12 22.82
N CYS A 122 23.53 3.35 23.55
CA CYS A 122 23.52 3.30 25.01
C CYS A 122 22.13 2.99 25.60
N VAL A 123 21.32 2.18 24.90
CA VAL A 123 19.96 1.84 25.34
C VAL A 123 19.90 0.46 26.01
N SER A 124 18.91 0.29 26.88
CA SER A 124 18.67 -1.00 27.53
C SER A 124 18.18 -2.05 26.55
N GLU A 125 18.36 -3.32 26.91
CA GLU A 125 17.78 -4.45 26.16
C GLU A 125 16.26 -4.34 26.02
N ARG A 126 15.56 -3.90 27.07
CA ARG A 126 14.11 -3.66 27.02
C ARG A 126 13.74 -2.60 25.99
N THR A 127 14.53 -1.55 25.88
CA THR A 127 14.34 -0.47 24.89
C THR A 127 14.54 -0.99 23.47
N VAL A 128 15.59 -1.78 23.22
CA VAL A 128 15.81 -2.44 21.93
C VAL A 128 14.62 -3.31 21.54
N MET A 129 14.10 -4.10 22.49
CA MET A 129 12.92 -4.94 22.23
C MET A 129 11.67 -4.11 21.91
N ASN A 130 11.51 -2.91 22.48
CA ASN A 130 10.43 -2.00 22.13
C ASN A 130 10.63 -1.41 20.73
N TYR A 131 11.85 -1.02 20.37
CA TYR A 131 12.17 -0.56 19.01
C TYR A 131 11.87 -1.63 17.97
N LEU A 132 12.26 -2.88 18.20
CA LEU A 132 11.95 -3.98 17.28
C LEU A 132 10.44 -4.19 17.12
N LYS A 133 9.65 -4.07 18.20
CA LYS A 133 8.17 -4.14 18.11
C LYS A 133 7.60 -2.99 17.28
N GLU A 134 8.10 -1.78 17.48
CA GLU A 134 7.65 -0.61 16.73
C GLU A 134 7.99 -0.72 15.24
N LEU A 135 9.23 -1.12 14.92
CA LEU A 135 9.69 -1.34 13.55
C LEU A 135 8.91 -2.44 12.83
N CYS A 136 8.49 -3.50 13.53
CA CYS A 136 7.56 -4.49 12.98
C CYS A 136 6.18 -3.88 12.72
N ARG A 137 5.66 -3.06 13.66
CA ARG A 137 4.35 -2.41 13.53
C ARG A 137 4.31 -1.41 12.37
N SER A 138 5.38 -0.66 12.15
CA SER A 138 5.53 0.28 11.03
C SER A 138 5.85 -0.40 9.70
N ARG A 139 5.96 -1.74 9.68
CA ARG A 139 6.34 -2.54 8.50
C ARG A 139 7.72 -2.12 7.95
N LEU A 140 8.66 -1.73 8.80
CA LEU A 140 10.07 -1.56 8.42
C LEU A 140 10.88 -2.86 8.64
N LEU A 141 10.38 -3.73 9.52
CA LEU A 141 10.94 -5.06 9.79
C LEU A 141 9.88 -6.15 9.61
N ARG A 142 10.32 -7.30 9.10
CA ARG A 142 9.60 -8.57 9.13
C ARG A 142 10.30 -9.50 10.12
N LYS A 143 9.53 -10.27 10.89
CA LYS A 143 10.07 -11.31 11.76
C LYS A 143 9.92 -12.66 11.06
N SER A 144 11.00 -13.19 10.49
CA SER A 144 10.95 -14.44 9.73
C SER A 144 10.85 -15.68 10.61
N LYS A 145 11.43 -15.64 11.82
CA LYS A 145 11.28 -16.68 12.85
C LYS A 145 11.53 -16.13 14.24
N ALA A 146 11.37 -16.95 15.27
CA ALA A 146 11.65 -16.55 16.64
C ALA A 146 13.07 -15.95 16.77
N GLY A 147 13.12 -14.68 17.17
CA GLY A 147 14.36 -13.93 17.37
C GLY A 147 15.16 -13.58 16.11
N HIS A 148 14.59 -13.73 14.90
CA HIS A 148 15.25 -13.34 13.65
C HIS A 148 14.38 -12.36 12.87
N TYR A 149 15.04 -11.35 12.30
CA TYR A 149 14.42 -10.21 11.66
C TYR A 149 15.05 -9.95 10.31
N GLU A 150 14.24 -9.44 9.39
CA GLU A 150 14.61 -9.07 8.04
C GLU A 150 14.08 -7.67 7.75
N LYS A 151 14.92 -6.82 7.14
CA LYS A 151 14.49 -5.50 6.68
C LYS A 151 13.53 -5.63 5.52
N ILE A 152 12.45 -4.86 5.57
CA ILE A 152 11.54 -4.76 4.43
C ILE A 152 12.13 -3.76 3.45
N MET A 153 12.64 -4.29 2.33
CA MET A 153 13.11 -3.48 1.21
C MET A 153 11.90 -3.03 0.40
N TYR A 154 11.58 -1.74 0.49
CA TYR A 154 10.67 -1.12 -0.44
C TYR A 154 11.43 -0.81 -1.71
N ASP A 155 10.97 -1.33 -2.85
CA ASP A 155 11.46 -0.87 -4.14
C ASP A 155 11.32 0.65 -4.17
N LYS A 156 12.45 1.35 -4.29
CA LYS A 156 12.45 2.79 -4.59
C LYS A 156 11.98 2.93 -6.03
N SER A 157 10.68 2.83 -6.25
CA SER A 157 10.07 3.08 -7.55
C SER A 157 10.41 4.51 -7.95
N GLY A 158 11.29 4.65 -8.95
CA GLY A 158 11.57 5.87 -9.71
C GLY A 158 11.90 7.13 -8.92
N LYS A 159 13.17 7.55 -8.99
CA LYS A 159 13.44 8.99 -9.05
C LYS A 159 12.54 9.57 -10.13
N SER A 160 11.50 10.33 -9.77
CA SER A 160 10.88 11.25 -10.70
C SER A 160 11.95 12.24 -11.08
N ASN A 161 12.51 12.10 -12.29
CA ASN A 161 13.29 13.17 -12.89
C ASN A 161 12.33 14.36 -13.02
N GLU A 162 12.46 15.32 -12.11
CA GLU A 162 11.98 16.68 -12.31
C GLU A 162 12.82 17.30 -13.42
N SER A 163 12.48 16.99 -14.68
CA SER A 163 12.73 17.93 -15.76
C SER A 163 11.56 18.91 -15.75
N ASN A 164 11.76 20.02 -15.03
CA ASN A 164 11.05 21.26 -15.29
C ASN A 164 11.29 21.61 -16.77
N ASP A 165 10.29 21.39 -17.61
CA ASP A 165 10.18 22.15 -18.85
C ASP A 165 8.79 22.79 -18.87
N GLU A 166 8.81 24.02 -18.40
CA GLU A 166 7.70 24.96 -18.33
C GLU A 166 7.42 25.45 -19.75
N SER A 167 6.41 24.88 -20.41
CA SER A 167 5.85 25.48 -21.63
C SER A 167 4.38 25.83 -21.40
N SER A 168 4.12 27.13 -21.25
CA SER A 168 2.85 27.78 -20.97
C SER A 168 1.66 27.33 -21.84
N PRO A 169 0.41 27.44 -21.35
CA PRO A 169 -0.76 27.22 -22.18
C PRO A 169 -0.91 28.35 -23.22
N ARG A 170 -0.88 27.99 -24.50
CA ARG A 170 -1.29 28.91 -25.57
C ARG A 170 -2.81 29.10 -25.54
N ASN A 171 -3.16 30.38 -25.43
CA ASN A 171 -4.46 31.01 -25.45
C ASN A 171 -5.46 30.37 -26.45
N CYS A 172 -6.64 29.98 -25.95
CA CYS A 172 -7.82 29.75 -26.79
C CYS A 172 -8.41 31.12 -27.14
N ASN A 173 -8.32 31.52 -28.42
CA ASN A 173 -9.28 32.39 -29.11
C ASN A 173 -8.92 32.45 -30.61
N GLY A 174 -9.86 32.06 -31.46
CA GLY A 174 -9.79 32.06 -32.92
C GLY A 174 -10.96 31.27 -33.48
#